data_AF-A0A0F9NV08-F1
#
_entry.id   AF-A0A0F9NV08-F1
#
_cell.length_a   1.000
_cell.length_b   1.000
_cell.length_c   1.000
_cell.angle_alpha   90.00
_cell.angle_beta   90.00
_cell.angle_gamma   90.00
#
_symmetry.space_group_name_H-M   'P 1'
#
loop_
_entity.id
_entity.type
_entity.pdbx_description
1 polymer ?
#
loop_
_entity_poly.entity_id
_entity_poly.type
_entity_poly.pdbx_seq_one_letter_code
_entity_poly.pdbx_strand_id
1 'polypeptide(L)' 'MGYITICAWSNENEDYNTWQTDCGNLWQIIDGTPKDNKMRFCPYCGRPIMELEMVKDGTS' A
#
# COMPACT_ATOMS: atom_id res chain seq x y z
N MET A 1 14.02 16.53 12.99
CA MET A 1 13.57 15.84 11.77
C MET A 1 13.06 14.46 12.15
N GLY A 2 11.75 14.21 12.07
CA GLY A 2 11.22 12.86 12.16
C GLY A 2 11.32 12.20 10.78
N TYR A 3 11.98 11.05 10.67
CA TYR A 3 12.00 10.28 9.43
C TYR A 3 10.86 9.28 9.46
N ILE A 4 10.03 9.28 8.41
CA ILE A 4 9.00 8.26 8.23
C ILE A 4 9.71 6.95 7.85
N THR A 5 9.72 5.98 8.77
CA THR A 5 10.42 4.70 8.62
C THR A 5 9.59 3.62 7.92
N ILE A 6 8.32 3.88 7.65
CA ILE A 6 7.36 2.93 7.06
C ILE A 6 6.94 3.45 5.68
N CYS A 7 6.68 2.56 4.72
CA CYS A 7 6.11 2.91 3.43
C CYS A 7 4.62 2.58 3.46
N ALA A 8 3.77 3.61 3.55
CA ALA A 8 2.33 3.42 3.47
C ALA A 8 1.92 3.06 2.03
N TRP A 9 1.05 2.06 1.90
CA TRP A 9 0.50 1.58 0.64
C TRP A 9 -1.00 1.75 0.69
N SER A 10 -1.57 2.45 -0.29
CA SER A 10 -3.01 2.62 -0.45
C SER A 10 -3.46 2.01 -1.76
N ASN A 11 -4.51 1.20 -1.73
CA ASN A 11 -5.13 0.70 -2.96
C ASN A 11 -5.82 1.88 -3.66
N GLU A 12 -5.22 2.36 -4.74
CA GLU A 12 -5.72 3.51 -5.51
C GLU A 12 -6.81 3.05 -6.49
N ASN A 13 -6.71 1.82 -6.98
CA ASN A 13 -7.64 1.26 -7.94
C ASN A 13 -7.90 -0.22 -7.64
N GLU A 14 -9.07 -0.50 -7.08
CA GLU A 14 -9.51 -1.85 -6.73
C GLU A 14 -9.70 -2.73 -7.98
N ASP A 15 -10.16 -2.17 -9.11
CA ASP A 15 -10.42 -2.92 -10.36
C ASP A 15 -9.13 -3.48 -10.99
N TYR A 16 -8.04 -2.72 -10.93
CA TYR A 16 -6.73 -3.12 -11.45
C TYR A 16 -5.77 -3.61 -10.37
N ASN A 17 -6.22 -3.61 -9.11
CA ASN A 17 -5.45 -3.92 -7.91
C ASN A 17 -4.10 -3.17 -7.87
N THR A 18 -4.18 -1.85 -8.12
CA THR A 18 -3.03 -0.95 -8.18
C THR A 18 -2.87 -0.21 -6.85
N TRP A 19 -1.67 -0.27 -6.30
CA TRP A 19 -1.30 0.29 -5.01
C TRP A 19 -0.34 1.46 -5.20
N GLN A 20 -0.72 2.62 -4.67
CA GLN A 20 0.17 3.78 -4.59
C GLN A 20 1.02 3.66 -3.32
N THR A 21 2.33 3.80 -3.48
CA THR A 21 3.29 3.77 -2.37
C THR A 21 3.65 5.19 -1.90
N ASP A 22 3.92 5.35 -0.60
CA ASP A 22 4.40 6.61 -0.01
C ASP A 22 5.74 7.08 -0.60
N CYS A 23 6.58 6.15 -1.09
CA CYS A 23 7.79 6.51 -1.82
C CYS A 23 7.56 6.97 -3.27
N GLY A 24 6.31 7.18 -3.68
CA GLY A 24 5.97 7.79 -4.97
C GLY A 24 5.93 6.85 -6.17
N ASN A 25 5.94 5.54 -5.94
CA ASN A 25 5.85 4.53 -7.00
C ASN A 25 4.49 3.81 -6.97
N LEU A 26 4.04 3.31 -8.12
CA LEU A 26 2.87 2.46 -8.27
C LEU A 26 3.28 0.99 -8.30
N TRP A 27 2.50 0.14 -7.64
CA TRP A 27 2.70 -1.30 -7.65
C TRP A 27 1.40 -2.03 -7.97
N GLN A 28 1.40 -2.86 -9.00
CA GLN A 28 0.26 -3.68 -9.36
C GLN A 28 0.39 -5.08 -8.76
N ILE A 29 -0.66 -5.56 -8.09
CA ILE A 29 -0.73 -6.93 -7.59
C ILE A 29 -1.71 -7.72 -8.45
N ILE A 30 -1.24 -8.83 -9.04
CA ILE A 30 -2.06 -9.61 -9.99
C ILE A 30 -3.14 -10.43 -9.26
N ASP A 31 -2.83 -10.93 -8.07
CA ASP A 31 -3.74 -11.78 -7.27
C ASP A 31 -3.54 -11.52 -5.77
N GLY A 32 -4.64 -11.33 -5.04
CA GLY A 32 -4.64 -11.03 -3.60
C GLY A 32 -4.16 -9.63 -3.21
N THR A 33 -3.83 -9.47 -1.94
CA THR A 33 -3.33 -8.23 -1.31
C THR A 33 -1.81 -8.28 -1.08
N PRO A 34 -1.15 -7.17 -0.70
CA PRO A 34 0.26 -7.20 -0.29
C PRO A 34 0.48 -8.22 0.85
N LYS A 35 -0.44 -8.28 1.82
CA LYS A 35 -0.46 -9.29 2.89
C LYS A 35 -0.53 -10.73 2.38
N ASP A 36 -1.43 -11.04 1.44
CA ASP A 36 -1.56 -12.39 0.86
C ASP A 36 -0.27 -12.83 0.16
N ASN A 37 0.38 -11.88 -0.51
CA ASN A 37 1.67 -12.07 -1.18
C ASN A 37 2.88 -12.03 -0.24
N LYS A 38 2.66 -11.94 1.08
CA LYS A 38 3.70 -11.86 2.11
C LYS A 38 4.68 -10.71 1.88
N MET A 39 4.22 -9.63 1.24
CA MET A 39 5.01 -8.43 1.00
C MET A 39 5.20 -7.68 2.31
N ARG A 40 6.41 -7.75 2.89
CA ARG A 40 6.74 -7.08 4.16
C ARG A 40 7.47 -5.76 3.99
N PHE A 41 8.16 -5.58 2.86
CA PHE A 41 9.01 -4.44 2.58
C PHE A 41 8.73 -3.90 1.18
N CYS A 42 8.76 -2.58 1.04
CA CYS A 42 8.56 -1.93 -0.25
C CYS A 42 9.77 -2.24 -1.16
N PRO A 43 9.57 -2.75 -2.39
CA PRO A 43 10.65 -3.09 -3.31
C PRO A 43 11.38 -1.84 -3.84
N TYR A 44 10.79 -0.65 -3.72
CA TYR A 44 11.40 0.61 -4.18
C TYR A 44 12.29 1.27 -3.13
N CYS A 45 11.83 1.34 -1.88
CA CYS A 45 12.55 2.09 -0.83
C CYS A 45 13.05 1.22 0.33
N GLY A 46 12.74 -0.08 0.35
CA GLY A 46 13.18 -1.02 1.38
C GLY A 46 12.50 -0.87 2.76
N ARG A 47 11.68 0.17 2.97
CA ARG A 47 10.95 0.40 4.22
C ARG A 47 9.85 -0.66 4.42
N PRO A 48 9.52 -1.04 5.66
CA PRO A 48 8.37 -1.90 5.97
C PRO A 48 7.07 -1.35 5.36
N ILE A 49 6.19 -2.24 4.88
CA ILE A 49 4.90 -1.85 4.30
C ILE A 49 3.85 -1.69 5.40
N MET A 50 3.00 -0.67 5.28
CA MET A 50 1.75 -0.53 6.02
C MET A 50 0.62 -0.29 5.03
N GLU A 51 -0.36 -1.18 5.00
CA GLU A 51 -1.56 -1.04 4.17
C GLU A 51 -2.53 -0.04 4.82
N LEU A 52 -3.00 0.94 4.05
CA LEU A 52 -4.05 1.87 4.45
C LEU A 52 -5.38 1.35 3.92
N GLU A 53 -6.23 0.85 4.79
CA GLU A 53 -7.62 0.54 4.44
C GLU A 53 -8.41 1.85 4.43
N MET A 54 -9.02 2.19 3.29
CA MET A 54 -9.98 3.30 3.26
C MET A 54 -11.22 2.88 4.03
N VAL A 55 -11.37 3.37 5.26
CA VAL A 55 -12.61 3.28 6.02
C VAL A 55 -13.67 4.05 5.24
N LYS A 56 -14.58 3.33 4.57
CA LYS A 56 -15.81 3.91 4.03
C LYS A 56 -16.67 4.27 5.24
N ASP A 57 -16.51 5.50 5.76
CA ASP A 57 -17.40 6.05 6.78
C ASP A 57 -18.80 6.11 6.18
N GLY A 58 -19.63 5.16 6.60
CA GLY A 58 -21.04 5.15 6.29
C GLY A 58 -21.72 6.23 7.11
N THR A 59 -22.08 7.33 6.46
CA THR A 59 -23.21 8.16 6.91
C THR A 59 -24.29 8.15 5.83
N SER A 60 -25.43 7.67 6.30
CA SER A 60 -26.75 7.50 5.67
C SER A 60 -27.32 8.76 5.03
#